data_AF-A0A1T4XAD2-F1
#
_entry.id   AF-A0A1T4XAD2-F1
#
_cell.length_a   1.000
_cell.length_b   1.000
_cell.length_c   1.000
_cell.angle_alpha   90.00
_cell.angle_beta   90.00
_cell.angle_gamma   90.00
#
_symmetry.space_group_name_H-M   'P 1'
#
loop_
_entity.id
_entity.type
_entity.pdbx_description
1 polymer ?
#
loop_
_entity_poly.entity_id
_entity_poly.type
_entity_poly.pdbx_seq_one_letter_code
_entity_poly.pdbx_strand_id
1 'polypeptide(L)' 'VALSPHELYERKVTMQELHAAITSLPDKQAKRIYAHFILGMTKQDIARAEGVHEKVVRVAIERGLRRLEKILKNSL' A
#
# COMPACT_ATOMS: atom_id res chain seq x y z
N VAL A 1 1.03 -27.42 3.69
CA VAL A 1 -0.44 -27.47 3.64
C VAL A 1 -0.89 -26.63 2.45
N ALA A 2 -1.70 -27.17 1.55
CA ALA A 2 -2.28 -26.38 0.45
C ALA A 2 -3.53 -25.66 0.97
N LEU A 3 -3.73 -24.41 0.56
CA LEU A 3 -4.92 -23.62 0.92
C LEU A 3 -6.17 -24.25 0.30
N SER A 4 -7.28 -24.23 1.02
CA SER A 4 -8.58 -24.62 0.49
C SER A 4 -9.03 -23.63 -0.60
N PRO A 5 -9.92 -24.06 -1.53
CA PRO A 5 -10.49 -23.16 -2.52
C PRO A 5 -11.16 -21.91 -1.94
N HIS A 6 -11.75 -22.03 -0.74
CA HIS A 6 -12.38 -20.91 -0.03
C HIS A 6 -11.33 -19.89 0.45
N GLU A 7 -10.26 -20.35 1.11
CA GLU A 7 -9.17 -19.47 1.55
C GLU A 7 -8.47 -18.78 0.37
N LEU A 8 -8.32 -19.46 -0.77
CA LEU A 8 -7.79 -18.87 -2.00
C LEU A 8 -8.71 -17.77 -2.54
N TYR A 9 -10.03 -17.99 -2.51
CA TYR A 9 -11.01 -17.00 -2.94
C TYR A 9 -11.00 -15.77 -2.02
N GLU A 10 -11.06 -15.96 -0.71
CA GLU A 10 -11.03 -14.86 0.27
C GLU A 10 -9.76 -14.03 0.10
N ARG A 11 -8.59 -14.68 0.02
CA ARG A 11 -7.32 -13.98 -0.18
C ARG A 11 -7.31 -13.16 -1.47
N LYS A 12 -7.90 -13.68 -2.56
CA LYS A 12 -8.02 -12.96 -3.82
C LYS A 12 -8.93 -11.73 -3.69
N VAL A 13 -10.09 -11.87 -3.05
CA VAL A 13 -11.03 -10.76 -2.82
C VAL A 13 -10.37 -9.68 -1.96
N THR A 14 -9.74 -10.05 -0.84
CA THR A 14 -9.04 -9.11 0.04
C THR A 14 -7.90 -8.38 -0.68
N MET A 15 -7.17 -9.06 -1.58
CA MET A 15 -6.13 -8.40 -2.39
C MET A 15 -6.72 -7.36 -3.36
N GLN A 16 -7.89 -7.62 -3.94
CA GLN A 16 -8.56 -6.67 -4.84
C GLN A 16 -9.05 -5.44 -4.08
N GLU A 17 -9.65 -5.63 -2.91
CA GLU A 17 -10.10 -4.53 -2.03
C GLU A 17 -8.93 -3.67 -1.57
N LEU A 18 -7.82 -4.31 -1.15
CA LEU A 18 -6.59 -3.61 -0.79
C LEU A 18 -6.03 -2.80 -1.96
N HIS A 19 -5.98 -3.40 -3.15
CA HIS A 19 -5.51 -2.72 -4.35
C HIS A 19 -6.39 -1.52 -4.73
N ALA A 20 -7.71 -1.67 -4.67
CA ALA A 20 -8.66 -0.59 -4.90
C ALA A 20 -8.47 0.55 -3.88
N ALA A 21 -8.33 0.22 -2.60
CA ALA A 21 -8.08 1.20 -1.55
C ALA A 21 -6.76 1.96 -1.75
N ILE A 22 -5.67 1.27 -2.13
CA ILE A 22 -4.38 1.90 -2.47
C ILE A 22 -4.52 2.84 -3.67
N THR A 23 -5.25 2.42 -4.71
CA THR A 23 -5.46 3.20 -5.93
C THR A 23 -6.30 4.47 -5.67
N SER A 24 -7.11 4.49 -4.61
CA SER A 24 -7.91 5.66 -4.20
C SER A 24 -7.10 6.74 -3.46
N LEU A 25 -5.85 6.46 -3.08
CA LEU A 25 -4.96 7.46 -2.47
C LEU A 25 -4.44 8.46 -3.51
N PRO A 26 -3.96 9.66 -3.08
CA PRO A 26 -3.17 10.52 -3.94
C PRO A 26 -1.97 9.78 -4.54
N ASP A 27 -1.71 10.02 -5.82
CA ASP A 27 -0.75 9.29 -6.66
C ASP A 27 0.62 9.05 -5.99
N LYS A 28 1.22 10.08 -5.37
CA LYS A 28 2.51 9.95 -4.67
C LYS A 28 2.43 9.06 -3.41
N GLN A 29 1.31 9.06 -2.69
CA GLN A 29 1.12 8.21 -1.51
C GLN A 29 0.90 6.75 -1.94
N ALA A 30 0.03 6.54 -2.96
CA ALA A 30 -0.24 5.23 -3.54
C ALA A 30 1.05 4.56 -4.03
N LYS A 31 1.81 5.27 -4.89
CA LYS A 31 3.06 4.76 -5.47
C LYS A 31 4.11 4.41 -4.43
N ARG A 32 4.31 5.27 -3.42
CA ARG A 32 5.30 5.01 -2.35
C ARG A 32 4.89 3.84 -1.44
N ILE A 33 3.59 3.67 -1.17
CA ILE A 33 3.08 2.53 -0.40
C ILE A 33 3.24 1.24 -1.20
N TYR A 34 2.89 1.24 -2.48
CA TYR A 34 3.05 0.09 -3.36
C TYR A 34 4.53 -0.32 -3.48
N ALA A 35 5.41 0.64 -3.74
CA ALA A 35 6.84 0.42 -3.82
C ALA A 35 7.42 -0.21 -2.54
N HIS A 36 6.99 0.27 -1.36
CA HIS A 36 7.53 -0.22 -0.10
C HIS A 36 6.99 -1.60 0.30
N PHE A 37 5.67 -1.78 0.26
CA PHE A 37 5.03 -2.98 0.82
C PHE A 37 4.80 -4.11 -0.20
N ILE A 38 4.66 -3.77 -1.48
CA ILE A 38 4.40 -4.77 -2.55
C ILE A 38 5.68 -5.11 -3.30
N LEU A 39 6.48 -4.09 -3.65
CA LEU A 39 7.75 -4.29 -4.38
C LEU A 39 8.96 -4.48 -3.46
N GLY A 40 8.80 -4.32 -2.14
CA GLY A 40 9.87 -4.53 -1.16
C GLY A 40 10.99 -3.48 -1.19
N MET A 41 10.77 -2.33 -1.83
CA MET A 41 11.77 -1.26 -1.87
C MET A 41 11.94 -0.64 -0.48
N THR A 42 13.16 -0.26 -0.11
CA THR A 42 13.35 0.52 1.11
C THR A 42 12.90 1.97 0.89
N LYS A 43 12.63 2.69 1.98
CA LYS A 43 12.30 4.13 1.90
C LYS A 43 13.45 4.93 1.29
N GLN A 44 14.69 4.49 1.48
CA GLN A 44 15.88 5.08 0.87
C GLN A 44 15.94 4.82 -0.64
N ASP A 45 15.60 3.62 -1.11
CA ASP A 45 15.56 3.31 -2.55
C ASP A 45 14.54 4.19 -3.27
N ILE A 46 13.35 4.32 -2.68
CA ILE A 46 12.29 5.19 -3.19
C ILE A 46 12.75 6.65 -3.21
N ALA A 47 13.37 7.12 -2.12
CA ALA A 47 13.85 8.49 -2.01
C ALA A 47 14.92 8.81 -3.05
N ARG A 48 15.86 7.87 -3.28
CA ARG A 48 16.90 7.97 -4.30
C ARG A 48 16.29 8.01 -5.71
N ALA A 49 15.32 7.15 -6.00
CA ALA A 49 14.64 7.11 -7.30
C ALA A 49 13.84 8.39 -7.58
N GLU A 50 13.25 9.01 -6.55
CA GLU A 50 12.45 10.23 -6.67
C GLU A 50 13.27 11.54 -6.52
N GLY A 51 14.56 11.46 -6.18
CA GLY A 51 15.41 12.63 -5.94
C GLY A 51 14.98 13.47 -4.73
N VAL A 52 14.40 12.85 -3.70
CA VAL A 52 13.91 13.51 -2.49
C VAL A 52 14.60 12.99 -1.25
N HIS A 53 14.51 13.74 -0.14
CA HIS A 53 15.00 13.26 1.15
C HIS A 53 14.13 12.10 1.68
N GLU A 54 14.73 11.06 2.28
CA GLU A 54 14.02 9.88 2.83
C GLU A 54 12.84 10.25 3.74
N LYS A 55 13.04 11.22 4.64
CA LYS A 55 11.98 11.79 5.50
C LYS A 55 10.70 12.17 4.73
N VAL A 56 10.82 12.68 3.49
CA VAL A 56 9.66 13.03 2.65
C VAL A 56 8.88 11.77 2.25
N VAL A 57 9.58 10.68 1.92
CA VAL A 57 8.99 9.37 1.63
C VAL A 57 8.32 8.80 2.88
N ARG A 58 9.02 8.78 4.01
CA ARG A 58 8.50 8.28 5.29
C ARG A 58 7.19 8.95 5.70
N VAL A 59 7.16 10.29 5.74
CA VAL A 59 5.96 11.05 6.12
C VAL A 59 4.80 10.81 5.15
N ALA A 60 5.08 10.67 3.85
CA ALA A 60 4.04 10.38 2.86
C ALA A 60 3.44 8.98 3.03
N ILE A 61 4.28 7.97 3.32
CA ILE A 61 3.82 6.61 3.61
C ILE A 61 2.96 6.59 4.87
N GLU A 62 3.43 7.19 5.98
CA GLU A 62 2.67 7.25 7.23
C GLU A 62 1.29 7.92 7.05
N ARG A 63 1.23 9.03 6.29
CA ARG A 63 -0.03 9.71 5.98
C ARG A 63 -0.94 8.88 5.09
N GLY A 64 -0.38 8.21 4.08
CA GLY A 64 -1.14 7.32 3.20
C GLY A 64 -1.73 6.13 3.95
N LEU A 65 -0.97 5.51 4.88
CA LEU A 65 -1.45 4.42 5.73
C LEU A 65 -2.60 4.84 6.63
N ARG A 66 -2.53 6.02 7.28
CA ARG A 66 -3.67 6.57 8.06
C ARG A 66 -4.91 6.81 7.20
N ARG A 67 -4.72 7.10 5.92
CA ARG A 67 -5.82 7.33 4.98
C ARG A 67 -6.44 6.01 4.52
N LEU A 68 -5.62 5.00 4.25
CA LEU A 68 -6.06 3.63 3.99
C LEU A 68 -6.87 3.07 5.16
N GLU A 69 -6.39 3.26 6.39
CA GLU A 69 -7.11 2.84 7.59
C GLU A 69 -8.54 3.41 7.61
N LYS A 70 -8.70 4.70 7.29
CA LYS A 70 -10.03 5.34 7.21
C LYS A 70 -10.90 4.79 6.07
N ILE A 71 -10.32 4.56 4.89
CA ILE A 71 -11.04 4.02 3.73
C ILE A 71 -11.57 2.62 4.05
N LEU A 72 -10.71 1.76 4.57
CA LEU A 72 -11.06 0.37 4.89
C LEU A 72 -12.08 0.30 6.04
N LYS A 73 -11.95 1.13 7.07
CA LYS A 73 -12.95 1.22 8.16
C LYS A 73 -14.32 1.74 7.71
N ASN A 74 -14.40 2.48 6.61
CA ASN A 74 -15.66 2.97 6.05
C ASN A 74 -16.25 2.02 4.99
N SER A 75 -15.48 1.01 4.57
CA SER A 75 -15.88 0.01 3.56
C SER A 75 -16.28 -1.32 4.20
N LEU A 76 -16.10 -1.46 5.51
CA LEU A 76 -16.56 -2.53 6.40
C LEU A 76 -17.76 -2.05 7.21
#